data_AF-T1BT28-F1
#
_entry.id   AF-T1BT28-F1
#
_cell.length_a   1.000
_cell.length_b   1.000
_cell.length_c   1.000
_cell.angle_alpha   90.00
_cell.angle_beta   90.00
_cell.angle_gamma   90.00
#
_symmetry.space_group_name_H-M   'P 1'
#
loop_
_entity.id
_entity.type
_entity.pdbx_description
1 polymer ?
#
loop_
_entity_poly.entity_id
_entity_poly.type
_entity_poly.pdbx_seq_one_letter_code
_entity_poly.pdbx_strand_id
1 'polypeptide(L)' 'MVYIKEEHVMARGHVKWFNANKGYGFISQENGEDIFVHYTAIGGSGFKTLEEGQLVEFEIQSGSKGTSSR' A
#
# COMPACT_ATOMS: atom_id res chain seq x y z
N MET A 1 -1.06 -21.99 -21.61
CA MET A 1 -0.97 -20.52 -21.49
C MET A 1 -1.54 -20.15 -20.13
N VAL A 2 -0.66 -19.96 -19.14
CA VAL A 2 -1.07 -19.62 -17.77
C VAL A 2 -1.13 -18.10 -17.69
N TYR A 3 -2.32 -17.54 -17.54
CA TYR A 3 -2.49 -16.10 -17.33
C TYR A 3 -2.32 -15.82 -15.84
N ILE A 4 -1.19 -15.23 -15.47
CA ILE A 4 -1.02 -14.64 -14.14
C ILE A 4 -1.81 -13.33 -14.18
N LYS A 5 -3.00 -13.31 -13.58
CA LYS A 5 -3.72 -12.06 -13.33
C LYS A 5 -2.96 -11.33 -12.25
N GLU A 6 -2.29 -10.24 -12.58
CA GLU A 6 -1.92 -9.23 -11.58
C GLU A 6 -3.25 -8.64 -11.08
N GLU A 7 -3.76 -9.17 -9.97
CA GLU A 7 -4.95 -8.61 -9.32
C GLU A 7 -4.52 -7.37 -8.54
N HIS A 8 -4.67 -6.22 -9.20
CA HIS A 8 -4.66 -4.91 -8.58
C HIS A 8 -5.97 -4.77 -7.78
N VAL A 9 -5.92 -5.12 -6.50
CA VAL A 9 -7.10 -5.02 -5.64
C VAL A 9 -7.13 -3.63 -5.03
N MET A 10 -8.14 -2.84 -5.41
CA MET A 10 -8.42 -1.56 -4.75
C MET A 10 -8.92 -1.83 -3.34
N ALA A 11 -8.21 -1.32 -2.35
CA ALA A 11 -8.52 -1.47 -0.93
C ALA A 11 -8.62 -0.11 -0.24
N ARG A 12 -9.34 -0.08 0.88
CA ARG A 12 -9.47 1.10 1.74
C ARG A 12 -8.99 0.77 3.15
N GLY A 13 -8.46 1.78 3.82
CA GLY A 13 -8.00 1.66 5.20
C GLY A 13 -7.74 3.01 5.83
N HIS A 14 -7.42 2.99 7.11
CA HIS A 14 -7.04 4.15 7.88
C HIS A 14 -5.53 4.22 8.03
N VAL A 15 -4.94 5.39 7.81
CA VAL A 15 -3.50 5.59 8.01
C VAL A 15 -3.20 5.39 9.50
N LYS A 16 -2.41 4.38 9.82
CA LYS A 16 -2.02 4.10 11.21
C LYS A 16 -0.98 5.10 11.69
N TRP A 17 -0.02 5.39 10.82
CA TRP A 17 0.95 6.46 10.98
C TRP A 17 1.72 6.62 9.67
N PHE A 18 2.17 7.82 9.38
CA PHE A 18 3.03 8.08 8.23
C PHE A 18 4.11 9.09 8.58
N ASN A 19 5.35 8.76 8.26
CA ASN A 19 6.46 9.65 8.50
C ASN A 19 6.89 10.30 7.19
N ALA A 20 6.42 11.53 6.95
CA ALA A 20 6.77 12.30 5.76
C ALA A 20 8.27 12.58 5.63
N ASN A 21 8.98 12.74 6.75
CA ASN A 21 10.44 12.95 6.74
C ASN A 21 11.19 11.71 6.27
N LYS A 22 10.70 10.53 6.64
CA LYS A 22 11.29 9.25 6.22
C LYS A 22 10.73 8.72 4.91
N GLY A 23 9.57 9.20 4.47
CA GLY A 23 8.92 8.78 3.24
C GLY A 23 8.23 7.41 3.32
N TYR A 24 7.85 6.93 4.50
CA TYR A 24 7.14 5.66 4.65
C TYR A 24 6.17 5.66 5.84
N GLY A 25 5.23 4.74 5.81
CA GLY A 25 4.23 4.57 6.86
C GLY A 25 3.47 3.25 6.76
N PHE A 26 2.42 3.15 7.55
CA PHE A 26 1.53 1.99 7.56
C PHE A 26 0.08 2.44 7.51
N ILE A 27 -0.72 1.67 6.79
CA ILE A 27 -2.17 1.85 6.65
C ILE A 27 -2.82 0.58 7.22
N SER A 28 -3.70 0.75 8.19
CA SER A 28 -4.46 -0.34 8.79
C SER A 28 -5.76 -0.53 8.01
N GLN A 29 -6.01 -1.76 7.55
CA GLN A 29 -7.25 -2.10 6.87
C GLN A 29 -8.34 -2.43 7.89
N GLU A 30 -9.60 -2.10 7.60
CA GLU A 30 -10.72 -2.44 8.50
C GLU A 30 -10.88 -3.96 8.72
N ASN A 31 -10.51 -4.78 7.73
CA ASN A 31 -10.69 -6.23 7.75
C ASN A 31 -9.40 -7.01 7.45
N GLY A 32 -8.22 -6.42 7.67
CA GLY A 32 -6.98 -6.98 7.13
C GLY A 32 -5.73 -6.71 7.95
N GLU A 33 -4.60 -6.95 7.32
CA GLU A 33 -3.27 -6.72 7.88
C GLU A 33 -2.85 -5.25 7.72
N ASP A 34 -1.85 -4.83 8.50
CA ASP A 34 -1.25 -3.51 8.31
C ASP A 34 -0.44 -3.49 7.01
N ILE A 35 -0.80 -2.60 6.11
CA ILE A 35 -0.17 -2.45 4.80
C ILE A 35 0.95 -1.42 4.89
N PHE A 36 2.16 -1.84 4.54
CA PHE A 36 3.29 -0.94 4.41
C PHE A 36 3.16 -0.09 3.15
N VAL A 37 3.31 1.23 3.29
CA VAL A 37 3.27 2.18 2.18
C VAL A 37 4.57 2.99 2.14
N HIS A 38 5.14 3.12 0.94
CA HIS A 38 6.31 3.95 0.67
C HIS A 38 5.89 5.14 -0.20
N TYR A 39 6.52 6.31 -0.03
CA TYR A 39 6.16 7.54 -0.74
C TYR A 39 6.18 7.36 -2.26
N THR A 40 7.02 6.47 -2.80
CA THR A 40 7.10 6.15 -4.24
C THR A 40 5.82 5.53 -4.79
N ALA A 41 5.05 4.85 -3.94
CA ALA A 41 3.77 4.24 -4.32
C ALA A 41 2.61 5.24 -4.25
N ILE A 42 2.80 6.41 -3.63
CA ILE A 42 1.76 7.41 -3.50
C ILE A 42 1.74 8.27 -4.76
N GLY A 43 0.90 7.91 -5.74
CA GLY A 43 0.83 8.58 -7.03
C GLY A 43 0.33 10.03 -6.91
N GLY A 44 1.14 11.02 -7.30
CA GLY A 44 0.76 12.41 -7.52
C GLY A 44 1.94 13.37 -7.31
N SER A 45 1.94 14.48 -8.04
CA SER A 45 3.09 15.35 -8.31
C SER A 45 3.52 16.29 -7.17
N GLY A 46 3.46 15.86 -5.89
CA GLY A 46 3.83 16.70 -4.75
C GLY A 46 4.08 15.96 -3.42
N PHE A 47 4.31 16.72 -2.33
CA PHE A 47 4.44 16.21 -0.96
C PHE A 47 3.10 15.65 -0.47
N LYS A 48 2.93 14.34 -0.58
CA LYS A 48 1.75 13.65 -0.07
C LYS A 48 2.03 13.17 1.35
N THR A 49 1.66 13.99 2.32
CA THR A 49 1.58 13.58 3.73
C THR A 49 0.26 12.87 3.98
N LEU A 50 0.31 11.72 4.62
CA LEU A 50 -0.87 11.00 5.10
C LEU A 50 -1.07 11.35 6.58
N GLU A 51 -2.26 11.78 6.97
CA GLU A 51 -2.57 12.09 8.36
C GLU A 51 -3.02 10.82 9.12
N GLU A 52 -2.61 10.66 10.37
CA GLU A 52 -3.05 9.54 11.20
C GLU A 52 -4.58 9.51 11.35
N GLY A 53 -5.18 8.33 11.16
CA GLY A 53 -6.63 8.13 11.16
C GLY A 53 -7.34 8.48 9.85
N GLN A 54 -6.64 9.10 8.88
CA GLN A 54 -7.22 9.46 7.59
C GLN A 54 -7.62 8.20 6.80
N LEU A 55 -8.86 8.20 6.30
CA LEU A 55 -9.32 7.15 5.39
C LEU A 55 -8.71 7.37 4.00
N VAL A 56 -8.02 6.35 3.50
CA VAL A 56 -7.31 6.38 2.22
C VAL A 56 -7.67 5.15 1.40
N GLU A 57 -7.72 5.34 0.08
CA GLU A 57 -7.87 4.27 -0.89
C GLU A 57 -6.52 4.02 -1.57
N PHE A 58 -6.13 2.76 -1.65
CA PHE A 58 -4.84 2.34 -2.18
C PHE A 58 -4.98 1.03 -2.94
N GLU A 59 -4.10 0.84 -3.90
CA GLU A 59 -4.06 -0.36 -4.71
C GLU A 59 -3.07 -1.35 -4.10
N ILE A 60 -3.58 -2.51 -3.69
CA ILE A 60 -2.72 -3.61 -3.24
C ILE A 60 -2.31 -4.38 -4.47
N GLN A 61 -1.07 -4.18 -4.88
CA GLN A 61 -0.40 -5.13 -5.76
C GLN A 61 0.00 -6.33 -4.91
N SER A 62 -0.82 -7.38 -4.98
CA SER A 62 -0.46 -8.69 -4.48
C SER A 62 0.56 -9.28 -5.43
N GLY A 63 1.78 -8.72 -5.40
CA GLY A 63 2.88 -9.22 -6.19
C GLY A 63 3.02 -10.69 -5.86
N SER A 64 2.84 -11.56 -6.86
CA SER A 64 3.21 -12.95 -6.74
C SER A 64 4.66 -12.98 -6.28
N LYS A 65 4.88 -13.17 -4.96
CA LYS A 65 6.13 -13.71 -4.44
C LYS A 65 6.20 -15.10 -5.04
N GLY A 66 6.58 -15.14 -6.31
CA GLY A 66 6.97 -16.34 -7.00
C GLY A 66 7.99 -16.99 -6.09
N THR A 67 7.71 -18.23 -5.74
CA THR A 67 8.59 -19.12 -5.03
C THR A 67 10.03 -18.83 -5.44
N SER A 68 10.79 -18.15 -4.60
CA SER A 68 12.23 -18.06 -4.78
C SER A 68 12.78 -19.41 -4.34
N SER A 69 12.68 -20.39 -5.23
CA SER A 69 13.38 -21.66 -5.11
C SER A 69 14.86 -21.40 -5.39
N ARG A 70 15.71 -21.67 -4.41
CA ARG A 70 17.06 -22.15 -4.66
C ARG A 70 17.28 -23.41 -3.85
#